data_AF-A0A925P8K0-F1
#
_entry.id   AF-A0A925P8K0-F1
#
_cell.length_a   1.000
_cell.length_b   1.000
_cell.length_c   1.000
_cell.angle_alpha   90.00
_cell.angle_beta   90.00
_cell.angle_gamma   90.00
#
_symmetry.space_group_name_H-M   'P 1'
#
loop_
_entity.id
_entity.type
_entity.pdbx_description
1 polymer ?
#
loop_
_entity_poly.entity_id
_entity_poly.type
_entity_poly.pdbx_seq_one_letter_code
_entity_poly.pdbx_strand_id
1 'polypeptide(L)'
;MNLSSEHRSLLMRANRLLGANLVEANLVKIDGLEAANERLLELISTGDYRKGSVLSILAYELQVLKESDALQHVMDDHGLGLVDLRSYEVPEDLRATTELGACWATWSVPFDREDGIYFIATAYYMSPAVRAFWEKYCDGPIVWYGTTMEVLSDYFEKLESSRTGKAPATA
;
A
#
# COMPACT_ATOMS: atom_id res chain seq x y z
N MET A 1 5.06 15.10 3.74
CA MET A 1 6.00 14.17 4.42
C MET A 1 7.25 14.03 3.56
N ASN A 2 8.46 14.18 4.12
CA ASN A 2 9.70 13.88 3.39
C ASN A 2 10.02 12.39 3.57
N LEU A 3 9.99 11.60 2.50
CA LEU A 3 10.47 10.21 2.54
C LEU A 3 11.99 10.17 2.62
N SER A 4 12.53 9.22 3.37
CA SER A 4 13.96 8.89 3.34
C SER A 4 14.36 8.40 1.95
N SER A 5 15.66 8.44 1.65
CA SER A 5 16.21 7.88 0.39
C SER A 5 15.85 6.41 0.20
N GLU A 6 15.84 5.65 1.30
CA GLU A 6 15.47 4.24 1.32
C GLU A 6 13.99 4.04 0.99
N HIS A 7 13.09 4.78 1.64
CA HIS A 7 11.65 4.69 1.35
C HIS A 7 11.30 5.18 -0.06
N ARG A 8 12.04 6.16 -0.61
CA ARG A 8 11.88 6.57 -2.01
C ARG A 8 12.27 5.45 -2.97
N SER A 9 13.39 4.78 -2.71
CA SER A 9 13.85 3.64 -3.52
C SER A 9 12.86 2.47 -3.45
N LEU A 10 12.31 2.21 -2.26
CA LEU A 10 11.27 1.21 -2.04
C LEU A 10 10.00 1.56 -2.82
N LEU A 11 9.51 2.81 -2.75
CA LEU A 11 8.33 3.28 -3.48
C LEU A 11 8.48 3.07 -4.98
N MET A 12 9.62 3.46 -5.56
CA MET A 12 9.88 3.28 -6.99
C MET A 12 9.84 1.79 -7.38
N ARG A 13 10.49 0.94 -6.59
CA ARG A 13 10.56 -0.49 -6.86
C ARG A 13 9.19 -1.16 -6.67
N ALA A 14 8.45 -0.79 -5.63
CA ALA A 14 7.14 -1.31 -5.31
C ALA A 14 6.15 -1.06 -6.45
N ASN A 15 6.07 0.18 -6.93
CA ASN A 15 5.20 0.57 -8.04
C ASN A 15 5.60 -0.10 -9.36
N ARG A 16 6.89 -0.11 -9.71
CA ARG A 16 7.35 -0.73 -10.96
C ARG A 16 7.01 -2.22 -11.02
N LEU A 17 7.26 -2.95 -9.93
CA LEU A 17 7.02 -4.40 -9.90
C LEU A 17 5.53 -4.72 -9.75
N LEU A 18 4.74 -3.87 -9.08
CA LEU A 18 3.29 -4.00 -9.09
C LEU A 18 2.76 -3.90 -10.53
N GLY A 19 3.14 -2.84 -11.25
CA GLY A 19 2.71 -2.61 -12.63
C GLY A 19 3.01 -3.79 -13.55
N ALA A 20 4.23 -4.33 -13.48
CA ALA A 20 4.61 -5.52 -14.25
C ALA A 20 3.69 -6.72 -13.96
N ASN A 21 3.43 -7.02 -12.69
CA ASN A 21 2.55 -8.14 -12.32
C ASN A 21 1.08 -7.90 -12.71
N LEU A 22 0.59 -6.66 -12.69
CA LEU A 22 -0.75 -6.33 -13.19
C LEU A 22 -0.89 -6.58 -14.69
N VAL A 23 0.16 -6.31 -15.48
CA VAL A 23 0.18 -6.62 -16.92
C VAL A 23 0.25 -8.13 -17.15
N GLU A 24 1.13 -8.84 -16.42
CA GLU A 24 1.26 -10.29 -16.51
C GLU A 24 -0.05 -11.02 -16.16
N ALA A 25 -0.79 -10.50 -15.18
CA ALA A 25 -2.13 -10.99 -14.80
C ALA A 25 -3.25 -10.56 -15.76
N ASN A 26 -2.95 -9.83 -16.83
CA ASN A 26 -3.92 -9.25 -17.78
C ASN A 26 -4.96 -8.31 -17.15
N LEU A 27 -4.65 -7.72 -15.99
CA LEU A 27 -5.52 -6.76 -15.31
C LEU A 27 -5.41 -5.36 -15.93
N VAL A 28 -4.28 -5.06 -16.58
CA VAL A 28 -4.04 -3.80 -17.29
C VAL A 28 -3.25 -4.05 -18.58
N LYS A 29 -3.47 -3.22 -19.60
CA LYS A 29 -2.66 -3.23 -20.83
C LYS A 29 -1.35 -2.46 -20.63
N ILE A 30 -0.33 -2.82 -21.40
CA ILE A 30 0.99 -2.17 -21.34
C ILE A 30 0.92 -0.65 -21.57
N ASP A 31 0.13 -0.19 -22.54
CA ASP A 31 -0.06 1.25 -22.82
C ASP A 31 -0.62 2.01 -21.60
N GLY A 32 -1.54 1.37 -20.87
CA GLY A 32 -2.10 1.93 -19.64
C GLY A 32 -1.07 2.02 -18.51
N LEU A 33 -0.20 1.01 -18.40
CA LEU A 33 0.91 1.03 -17.45
C LEU A 33 1.97 2.07 -17.80
N GLU A 34 2.30 2.26 -19.07
CA GLU A 34 3.25 3.28 -19.52
C GLU A 34 2.76 4.68 -19.15
N ALA A 35 1.51 5.01 -19.48
CA ALA A 35 0.88 6.28 -19.11
C ALA A 35 0.85 6.48 -17.57
N ALA A 36 0.56 5.43 -16.81
CA ALA A 36 0.56 5.51 -15.35
C ALA A 36 1.96 5.72 -14.76
N ASN A 37 3.00 5.15 -15.36
CA ASN A 37 4.37 5.35 -14.92
C ASN A 37 4.87 6.77 -15.20
N GLU A 38 4.55 7.34 -16.37
CA GLU A 38 4.85 8.75 -16.67
C GLU A 38 4.19 9.67 -15.64
N ARG A 39 2.89 9.44 -15.38
CA ARG A 39 2.14 10.20 -14.38
C ARG A 39 2.71 10.04 -12.97
N LEU A 40 3.13 8.83 -12.60
CA LEU A 40 3.76 8.56 -11.31
C LEU A 40 5.06 9.35 -11.14
N LEU A 41 5.90 9.43 -12.18
CA LEU A 41 7.16 10.19 -12.14
C LEU A 41 6.90 11.68 -11.94
N GLU A 42 5.89 12.24 -12.61
CA GLU A 42 5.46 13.63 -12.39
C GLU A 42 5.08 13.88 -10.93
N LEU A 43 4.22 13.02 -10.36
CA LEU A 43 3.78 13.14 -8.98
C LEU A 43 4.96 13.06 -7.99
N ILE A 44 5.87 12.12 -8.20
CA ILE A 44 7.08 11.96 -7.39
C ILE A 44 7.99 13.19 -7.48
N SER A 45 8.07 13.83 -8.66
CA SER A 45 8.87 15.05 -8.85
C SER A 45 8.36 16.25 -8.04
N THR A 46 7.07 16.26 -7.67
CA THR A 46 6.49 17.31 -6.81
C THR A 46 6.92 17.19 -5.33
N GLY A 47 7.49 16.04 -4.95
CA GLY A 47 7.85 15.73 -3.56
C GLY A 47 6.66 15.31 -2.68
N ASP A 48 5.44 15.26 -3.22
CA ASP A 48 4.26 14.73 -2.52
C ASP A 48 4.10 13.22 -2.74
N TYR A 49 4.91 12.45 -2.02
CA TYR A 49 4.97 10.99 -2.18
C TYR A 49 3.72 10.25 -1.72
N ARG A 50 2.79 10.90 -1.00
CA ARG A 50 1.51 10.29 -0.60
C ARG A 50 0.62 9.98 -1.79
N LYS A 51 0.83 10.71 -2.89
CA LYS A 51 0.16 10.48 -4.17
C LYS A 51 0.91 9.49 -5.06
N GLY A 52 2.07 8.99 -4.62
CA GLY A 52 2.95 8.13 -5.40
C GLY A 52 2.44 6.68 -5.49
N SER A 53 1.36 6.46 -6.23
CA SER A 53 0.77 5.14 -6.44
C SER A 53 0.39 4.89 -7.89
N VAL A 54 1.06 3.91 -8.52
CA VAL A 54 0.66 3.41 -9.85
C VAL A 54 -0.75 2.81 -9.81
N LEU A 55 -1.13 2.15 -8.71
CA LEU A 55 -2.46 1.55 -8.58
C LEU A 55 -3.55 2.63 -8.55
N SER A 56 -3.37 3.69 -7.77
CA SER A 56 -4.29 4.83 -7.73
C SER A 56 -4.45 5.48 -9.10
N ILE A 57 -3.34 5.67 -9.83
CA ILE A 57 -3.37 6.29 -11.16
C ILE A 57 -4.14 5.38 -12.13
N LEU A 58 -3.84 4.08 -12.14
CA LEU A 58 -4.52 3.11 -13.00
C LEU A 58 -6.02 3.00 -12.70
N ALA A 59 -6.39 2.96 -11.42
CA ALA A 59 -7.75 2.69 -10.97
C ALA A 59 -8.65 3.93 -11.02
N TYR A 60 -8.14 5.10 -10.64
CA TYR A 60 -8.97 6.29 -10.42
C TYR A 60 -8.67 7.44 -11.39
N GLU A 61 -7.41 7.66 -11.79
CA GLU A 61 -7.09 8.74 -12.74
C GLU A 61 -7.34 8.30 -14.19
N LEU A 62 -6.74 7.19 -14.61
CA LEU A 62 -6.85 6.66 -15.97
C LEU A 62 -8.08 5.75 -16.15
N GLN A 63 -8.57 5.17 -15.05
CA GLN A 63 -9.72 4.25 -15.03
C GLN A 63 -9.59 3.07 -16.01
N VAL A 64 -8.36 2.58 -16.21
CA VAL A 64 -8.03 1.44 -17.08
C VAL A 64 -7.93 0.11 -16.32
N LEU A 65 -8.06 0.17 -14.99
CA LEU A 65 -8.11 -0.95 -14.06
C LEU A 65 -9.27 -0.71 -13.09
N LYS A 66 -9.96 -1.75 -12.66
CA LYS A 66 -10.84 -1.67 -11.47
C LYS A 66 -10.10 -2.26 -10.29
N GLU A 67 -10.04 -1.51 -9.19
CA GLU A 67 -9.42 -2.01 -7.95
C GLU A 67 -10.07 -3.31 -7.46
N SER A 68 -11.39 -3.45 -7.61
CA SER A 68 -12.12 -4.68 -7.29
C SER A 68 -11.57 -5.91 -8.04
N ASP A 69 -11.15 -5.74 -9.30
CA ASP A 69 -10.67 -6.84 -10.11
C ASP A 69 -9.27 -7.28 -9.64
N ALA A 70 -8.44 -6.31 -9.22
CA ALA A 70 -7.15 -6.60 -8.59
C ALA A 70 -7.30 -7.28 -7.21
N LEU A 71 -8.27 -6.83 -6.40
CA LEU A 71 -8.58 -7.47 -5.12
C LEU A 71 -9.10 -8.89 -5.30
N GLN A 72 -10.02 -9.09 -6.24
CA GLN A 72 -10.55 -10.42 -6.55
C GLN A 72 -9.45 -11.35 -7.03
N HIS A 73 -8.53 -10.87 -7.89
CA HIS A 73 -7.40 -11.65 -8.35
C HIS A 73 -6.50 -12.13 -7.19
N VAL A 74 -6.16 -11.26 -6.23
CA VAL A 74 -5.33 -11.69 -5.09
C VAL A 74 -6.07 -12.62 -4.12
N MET A 75 -7.40 -12.54 -4.04
CA MET A 75 -8.17 -13.52 -3.27
C MET A 75 -8.16 -14.90 -3.94
N ASP A 76 -8.44 -14.94 -5.25
CA ASP A 76 -8.62 -16.20 -5.96
C ASP A 76 -7.28 -16.91 -6.24
N ASP A 77 -6.27 -16.16 -6.68
CA ASP A 77 -5.00 -16.74 -7.16
C ASP A 77 -3.93 -16.81 -6.07
N HIS A 78 -4.12 -16.06 -4.97
CA HIS A 78 -3.16 -16.02 -3.86
C HIS A 78 -3.78 -16.35 -2.49
N GLY A 79 -5.10 -16.54 -2.40
CA GLY A 79 -5.77 -16.96 -1.17
C GLY A 79 -5.80 -15.90 -0.06
N LEU A 80 -5.67 -14.62 -0.40
CA LEU A 80 -5.71 -13.55 0.59
C LEU A 80 -7.13 -13.41 1.17
N GLY A 81 -7.19 -13.23 2.50
CA GLY A 81 -8.40 -12.68 3.14
C GLY A 81 -8.54 -11.19 2.83
N LEU A 82 -9.71 -10.61 3.12
CA LEU A 82 -9.91 -9.16 3.06
C LEU A 82 -10.05 -8.57 4.46
N VAL A 83 -9.59 -7.33 4.64
CA VAL A 83 -9.74 -6.60 5.90
C VAL A 83 -10.21 -5.17 5.67
N ASP A 84 -11.11 -4.70 6.53
CA ASP A 84 -11.51 -3.30 6.62
C ASP A 84 -10.98 -2.71 7.94
N LEU A 85 -9.87 -1.97 7.84
CA LEU A 85 -9.21 -1.34 8.98
C LEU A 85 -10.07 -0.29 9.70
N ARG A 86 -11.15 0.22 9.07
CA ARG A 86 -12.05 1.18 9.70
C ARG A 86 -12.86 0.54 10.84
N SER A 87 -13.02 -0.78 10.79
CA SER A 87 -13.72 -1.58 11.80
C SER A 87 -12.78 -2.28 12.79
N TYR A 88 -11.47 -2.08 12.66
CA TYR A 88 -10.46 -2.79 13.44
C TYR A 88 -9.75 -1.86 14.43
N GLU A 89 -9.61 -2.31 15.67
CA GLU A 89 -8.82 -1.61 16.68
C GLU A 89 -7.39 -2.16 16.70
N VAL A 90 -6.48 -1.48 16.01
CA VAL A 90 -5.07 -1.90 15.95
C VAL A 90 -4.39 -1.68 17.31
N PRO A 91 -3.64 -2.68 17.84
CA PRO A 91 -2.92 -2.58 19.11
C PRO A 91 -2.03 -1.33 19.20
N GLU A 92 -2.03 -0.66 20.35
CA GLU A 92 -1.35 0.62 20.54
C GLU A 92 0.16 0.54 20.33
N ASP A 93 0.79 -0.53 20.80
CA ASP A 93 2.21 -0.81 20.63
C ASP A 93 2.59 -0.98 19.15
N LEU A 94 1.75 -1.65 18.37
CA LEU A 94 1.94 -1.79 16.93
C LEU A 94 1.75 -0.45 16.22
N ARG A 95 0.70 0.31 16.59
CA ARG A 95 0.48 1.67 16.08
C ARG A 95 1.63 2.62 16.42
N ALA A 96 2.27 2.48 17.58
CA ALA A 96 3.38 3.34 18.00
C ALA A 96 4.67 3.05 17.22
N THR A 97 4.91 1.79 16.89
CA THR A 97 6.15 1.32 16.23
C THR A 97 6.07 1.29 14.70
N THR A 98 4.88 1.41 14.12
CA THR A 98 4.67 1.37 12.66
C THR A 98 5.46 2.47 11.92
N GLU A 99 6.27 2.09 10.93
CA GLU A 99 7.00 3.06 10.10
C GLU A 99 6.12 3.62 8.98
N LEU A 100 5.55 4.81 9.18
CA LEU A 100 4.64 5.44 8.20
C LEU A 100 5.30 5.62 6.82
N GLY A 101 6.60 5.88 6.76
CA GLY A 101 7.32 6.04 5.49
C GLY A 101 7.32 4.76 4.67
N ALA A 102 7.49 3.61 5.32
CA ALA A 102 7.36 2.31 4.70
C ALA A 102 5.91 2.00 4.30
N CYS A 103 4.94 2.40 5.13
CA CYS A 103 3.52 2.21 4.83
C CYS A 103 3.10 2.93 3.55
N TRP A 104 3.45 4.21 3.41
CA TRP A 104 3.20 4.98 2.18
C TRP A 104 3.97 4.45 0.97
N ALA A 105 5.22 3.99 1.16
CA ALA A 105 6.03 3.46 0.06
C ALA A 105 5.51 2.11 -0.47
N THR A 106 4.79 1.34 0.36
CA THR A 106 4.36 -0.02 0.05
C THR A 106 2.85 -0.20 0.01
N TRP A 107 2.07 0.84 0.34
CA TRP A 107 0.61 0.76 0.50
C TRP A 107 0.19 -0.48 1.28
N SER A 108 0.84 -0.64 2.43
CA SER A 108 0.68 -1.79 3.32
C SER A 108 0.94 -1.39 4.76
N VAL A 109 0.32 -2.07 5.71
CA VAL A 109 0.52 -1.78 7.13
C VAL A 109 0.28 -3.00 8.01
N PRO A 110 1.11 -3.23 9.04
CA PRO A 110 0.80 -4.16 10.11
C PRO A 110 -0.43 -3.66 10.88
N PHE A 111 -1.43 -4.51 11.03
CA PHE A 111 -2.63 -4.20 11.80
C PHE A 111 -2.86 -5.14 12.98
N ASP A 112 -2.11 -6.23 13.05
CA ASP A 112 -2.08 -7.09 14.23
C ASP A 112 -0.77 -7.89 14.36
N ARG A 113 -0.56 -8.43 15.56
CA ARG A 113 0.51 -9.38 15.87
C ARG A 113 0.07 -10.34 16.97
N GLU A 114 -0.05 -11.63 16.63
CA GLU A 114 -0.42 -12.70 17.56
C GLU A 114 0.62 -13.81 17.53
N ASP A 115 1.11 -14.25 18.69
CA ASP A 115 2.08 -15.36 18.82
C ASP A 115 3.30 -15.27 17.89
N GLY A 116 3.76 -14.03 17.62
CA GLY A 116 4.90 -13.76 16.73
C GLY A 116 4.56 -13.76 15.23
N ILE A 117 3.30 -13.94 14.86
CA ILE A 117 2.76 -13.84 13.51
C ILE A 117 2.27 -12.42 13.26
N TYR A 118 2.71 -11.81 12.15
CA TYR A 118 2.27 -10.47 11.77
C TYR A 118 1.10 -10.55 10.79
N PHE A 119 0.14 -9.64 10.96
CA PHE A 119 -1.01 -9.50 10.07
C PHE A 119 -0.86 -8.18 9.32
N ILE A 120 -0.77 -8.26 7.99
CA ILE A 120 -0.52 -7.09 7.13
C ILE A 120 -1.68 -6.88 6.17
N ALA A 121 -2.25 -5.68 6.21
CA ALA A 121 -3.21 -5.19 5.24
C ALA A 121 -2.45 -4.56 4.08
N THR A 122 -2.81 -4.85 2.83
CA THR A 122 -2.12 -4.34 1.65
C THR A 122 -3.03 -4.18 0.44
N ALA A 123 -2.78 -3.14 -0.36
CA ALA A 123 -3.32 -3.02 -1.72
C ALA A 123 -2.29 -3.46 -2.79
N TYR A 124 -1.08 -3.83 -2.37
CA TYR A 124 0.11 -3.96 -3.21
C TYR A 124 0.72 -5.37 -3.15
N TYR A 125 -0.06 -6.37 -2.75
CA TYR A 125 0.42 -7.76 -2.59
C TYR A 125 1.12 -8.30 -3.84
N MET A 126 0.61 -7.98 -5.03
CA MET A 126 1.19 -8.39 -6.32
C MET A 126 2.59 -7.80 -6.57
N SER A 127 3.06 -6.84 -5.76
CA SER A 127 4.43 -6.34 -5.82
C SER A 127 5.38 -7.25 -5.02
N PRO A 128 6.27 -8.03 -5.67
CA PRO A 128 7.25 -8.84 -4.94
C PRO A 128 8.23 -8.01 -4.09
N ALA A 129 8.44 -6.72 -4.42
CA ALA A 129 9.24 -5.84 -3.56
C ALA A 129 8.54 -5.50 -2.24
N VAL A 130 7.22 -5.39 -2.25
CA VAL A 130 6.42 -5.15 -1.03
C VAL A 130 6.46 -6.39 -0.14
N ARG A 131 6.20 -7.57 -0.71
CA ARG A 131 6.29 -8.84 0.03
C ARG A 131 7.67 -9.04 0.67
N ALA A 132 8.73 -8.93 -0.13
CA ALA A 132 10.10 -9.09 0.35
C ALA A 132 10.52 -8.05 1.40
N PHE A 133 10.00 -6.82 1.31
CA PHE A 133 10.28 -5.78 2.31
C PHE A 133 9.67 -6.15 3.66
N TRP A 134 8.38 -6.50 3.70
CA TRP A 134 7.69 -6.80 4.95
C TRP A 134 8.12 -8.12 5.57
N GLU A 135 8.38 -9.15 4.76
CA GLU A 135 8.96 -10.43 5.23
C GLU A 135 10.28 -10.22 5.97
N LYS A 136 11.12 -9.30 5.46
CA LYS A 136 12.36 -8.92 6.13
C LYS A 136 12.13 -8.03 7.36
N TYR A 137 11.17 -7.12 7.30
CA TYR A 137 10.90 -6.15 8.37
C TYR A 137 10.30 -6.82 9.62
N CYS A 138 9.36 -7.74 9.43
CA CYS A 138 8.64 -8.39 10.52
C CYS A 138 9.47 -9.46 11.25
N ASP A 139 10.51 -10.01 10.60
CA ASP A 139 11.35 -11.09 11.15
C ASP A 139 10.53 -12.25 11.73
N GLY A 140 9.48 -12.65 10.98
CA GLY A 140 8.49 -13.63 11.41
C GLY A 140 7.49 -13.96 10.30
N PRO A 141 6.63 -14.97 10.50
CA PRO A 141 5.60 -15.32 9.52
C PRO A 141 4.58 -14.18 9.37
N ILE A 142 4.08 -13.99 8.15
CA ILE A 142 3.09 -12.97 7.81
C ILE A 142 1.82 -13.64 7.29
N VAL A 143 0.67 -13.19 7.78
CA VAL A 143 -0.64 -13.41 7.17
C VAL A 143 -1.04 -12.15 6.42
N TRP A 144 -1.31 -12.30 5.13
CA TRP A 144 -1.63 -11.19 4.24
C TRP A 144 -3.13 -11.01 4.07
N TYR A 145 -3.58 -9.76 4.12
CA TYR A 145 -4.94 -9.36 3.86
C TYR A 145 -5.00 -8.28 2.79
N GLY A 146 -5.86 -8.46 1.80
CA GLY A 146 -6.20 -7.44 0.82
C GLY A 146 -7.06 -6.35 1.43
N THR A 147 -6.82 -5.10 1.04
CA THR A 147 -7.71 -3.98 1.34
C THR A 147 -7.59 -2.91 0.24
N THR A 148 -8.52 -1.96 0.22
CA THR A 148 -8.52 -0.88 -0.77
C THR A 148 -7.53 0.22 -0.43
N MET A 149 -7.09 0.96 -1.44
CA MET A 149 -6.30 2.17 -1.34
C MET A 149 -6.97 3.22 -0.45
N GLU A 150 -8.30 3.39 -0.53
CA GLU A 150 -9.08 4.30 0.30
C GLU A 150 -8.95 3.97 1.80
N VAL A 151 -9.16 2.70 2.16
CA VAL A 151 -9.01 2.24 3.55
C VAL A 151 -7.60 2.49 4.07
N LEU A 152 -6.57 2.27 3.25
CA LEU A 152 -5.18 2.51 3.65
C LEU A 152 -4.85 4.00 3.79
N SER A 153 -5.27 4.84 2.84
CA SER A 153 -5.03 6.28 2.92
C SER A 153 -5.67 6.87 4.17
N ASP A 154 -6.94 6.54 4.43
CA ASP A 154 -7.66 7.00 5.61
C ASP A 154 -6.96 6.57 6.90
N TYR A 155 -6.49 5.33 6.94
CA TYR A 155 -5.80 4.78 8.10
C TYR A 155 -4.44 5.47 8.32
N PHE A 156 -3.66 5.68 7.27
CA PHE A 156 -2.35 6.33 7.35
C PHE A 156 -2.48 7.80 7.78
N GLU A 157 -3.48 8.51 7.29
CA GLU A 157 -3.76 9.89 7.67
C GLU A 157 -4.18 10.02 9.14
N LYS A 158 -5.01 9.08 9.63
CA LYS A 158 -5.39 9.01 11.05
C LYS A 158 -4.17 8.73 11.95
N LEU A 159 -3.32 7.78 11.56
CA LEU A 159 -2.07 7.47 12.29
C LEU A 159 -1.10 8.65 12.31
N GLU A 160 -0.97 9.39 11.22
CA GLU A 160 -0.12 10.58 11.18
C GLU A 160 -0.68 11.71 12.06
N SER A 161 -1.99 11.90 12.03
CA SER A 161 -2.68 12.92 12.84
C SER A 161 -2.55 12.63 14.33
N SER A 162 -2.71 11.37 14.75
CA SER A 162 -2.54 10.98 16.15
C SER A 162 -1.11 11.20 16.66
N ARG A 163 -0.10 10.93 15.83
CA ARG A 163 1.33 11.13 16.19
C ARG A 163 1.75 12.59 16.27
N THR A 164 1.12 13.46 15.49
CA THR A 164 1.45 14.89 15.47
C THR A 164 0.68 15.71 16.51
N GLY A 165 -0.20 15.06 17.31
CA GLY A 165 -1.02 15.72 18.31
C GLY A 165 -2.06 16.69 17.72
N LYS A 166 -2.28 16.65 16.40
CA LYS A 166 -3.34 17.42 15.76
C LYS A 166 -4.66 16.68 15.98
N ALA A 167 -5.55 17.28 16.78
CA ALA A 167 -6.93 16.84 16.85
C ALA A 167 -7.52 16.80 15.43
N PRO A 168 -8.33 15.77 15.08
CA PRO A 168 -9.00 15.74 13.80
C PRO A 168 -9.84 17.01 13.67
N ALA A 169 -9.69 17.72 12.55
CA ALA A 169 -10.50 18.89 12.26
C ALA A 169 -11.96 18.43 12.22
N THR A 170 -12.73 18.79 13.24
CA THR A 170 -14.17 18.63 13.26
C THR A 170 -14.76 19.42 12.11
N ALA A 171 -15.58 18.73 11.30
CA ALA A 171 -16.28 19.25 10.14
C ALA A 171 -17.12 20.50 10.43
#